data_AF-A0A250FWR0-F1
#
_entry.id   AF-A0A250FWR0-F1
#
_cell.length_a   1.000
_cell.length_b   1.000
_cell.length_c   1.000
_cell.angle_alpha   90.00
_cell.angle_beta   90.00
_cell.angle_gamma   90.00
#
_symmetry.space_group_name_H-M   'P 1'
#
loop_
_entity.id
_entity.type
_entity.pdbx_description
1 polymer ?
#
loop_
_entity_poly.entity_id
_entity_poly.type
_entity_poly.pdbx_seq_one_letter_code
_entity_poly.pdbx_strand_id
1 'polypeptide(L)'
;MVKKILLLVSFISILSCKTSIDDLQTQRKPYLGKELRTDGYYYSNVITIDSKYDNERKYIYICIFYKNGVCYNIPTRDIQDNETILQLLENLEKELLLNPNTINDLRAKAYHIGVFQINSSVIEMETFEGSMFPTFKHYGEILNDTTFLLHKIVNSKTGYIFNKNLMYKFKQFSPKPDSTSVYIK
;
A
#
# COMPACT_ATOMS: atom_id res chain seq x y z
N MET A 1 36.80 44.14 -32.65
CA MET A 1 35.58 43.37 -33.00
C MET A 1 35.50 42.09 -32.16
N VAL A 2 35.33 42.21 -30.84
CA VAL A 2 35.27 41.07 -29.89
C VAL A 2 34.38 41.48 -28.72
N LYS A 3 33.08 41.10 -28.73
CA LYS A 3 32.11 41.28 -27.61
C LYS A 3 30.73 40.65 -27.90
N LYS A 4 30.69 39.49 -28.57
CA LYS A 4 29.45 38.75 -28.91
C LYS A 4 29.53 37.23 -28.68
N ILE A 5 30.34 36.81 -27.72
CA ILE A 5 30.39 35.42 -27.22
C ILE A 5 30.35 35.50 -25.70
N LEU A 6 29.36 34.84 -25.07
CA LEU A 6 29.29 34.32 -23.67
C LEU A 6 27.87 34.31 -23.05
N LEU A 7 26.86 34.93 -23.66
CA LEU A 7 25.53 35.08 -23.05
C LEU A 7 24.46 34.06 -23.47
N LEU A 8 24.78 33.10 -24.35
CA LEU A 8 23.80 32.10 -24.85
C LEU A 8 23.97 30.69 -24.28
N VAL A 9 25.00 30.44 -23.46
CA VAL A 9 25.28 29.10 -22.87
C VAL A 9 24.81 29.03 -21.40
N SER A 10 24.54 30.18 -20.77
CA SER A 10 24.20 30.26 -19.33
C SER A 10 22.73 29.99 -18.98
N PHE A 11 21.88 29.64 -19.96
CA PHE A 11 20.40 29.62 -19.78
C PHE A 11 19.76 28.23 -19.83
N ILE A 12 20.55 27.15 -20.01
CA ILE A 12 20.05 25.77 -20.14
C ILE A 12 20.12 24.98 -18.81
N SER A 13 20.79 25.51 -17.78
CA SER A 13 20.90 24.88 -16.46
C SER A 13 19.65 25.02 -15.58
N ILE A 14 18.56 25.60 -16.08
CA ILE A 14 17.35 25.86 -15.30
C ILE A 14 16.43 24.62 -15.30
N LEU A 15 16.55 23.84 -14.22
CA LEU A 15 15.47 23.02 -13.64
C LEU A 15 14.90 21.87 -14.48
N SER A 16 15.74 20.89 -14.85
CA SER A 16 15.28 19.49 -14.83
C SER A 16 15.37 18.95 -13.39
N CYS A 17 14.59 19.57 -12.49
CA CYS A 17 14.41 19.03 -11.15
C CYS A 17 13.47 17.82 -11.27
N LYS A 18 14.01 16.66 -11.66
CA LYS A 18 13.31 15.40 -11.46
C LYS A 18 13.09 15.25 -9.97
N THR A 19 11.84 15.41 -9.53
CA THR A 19 11.34 14.76 -8.33
C THR A 19 11.50 13.26 -8.54
N SER A 20 12.65 12.71 -8.12
CA SER A 20 12.87 11.28 -8.07
C SER A 20 11.86 10.71 -7.08
N ILE A 21 10.92 9.92 -7.58
CA ILE A 21 10.12 9.03 -6.76
C ILE A 21 11.13 8.08 -6.09
N ASP A 22 11.10 7.99 -4.77
CA ASP A 22 11.90 7.01 -4.03
C ASP A 22 11.46 5.62 -4.51
N ASP A 23 12.33 4.89 -5.21
CA ASP A 23 12.05 3.52 -5.66
C ASP A 23 11.85 2.60 -4.43
N LEU A 24 11.01 1.58 -4.55
CA LEU A 24 10.87 0.54 -3.52
C LEU A 24 12.25 -0.09 -3.25
N GLN A 25 12.69 -0.09 -1.99
CA GLN A 25 13.97 -0.70 -1.60
C GLN A 25 13.93 -2.23 -1.72
N THR A 26 12.73 -2.81 -1.64
CA THR A 26 12.46 -4.23 -1.77
C THR A 26 12.21 -4.59 -3.24
N GLN A 27 12.99 -5.52 -3.79
CA GLN A 27 12.81 -6.00 -5.16
C GLN A 27 11.59 -6.92 -5.27
N ARG A 28 10.74 -6.72 -6.29
CA ARG A 28 9.62 -7.63 -6.58
C ARG A 28 10.12 -9.04 -6.89
N LYS A 29 9.52 -10.05 -6.26
CA LYS A 29 9.77 -11.49 -6.54
C LYS A 29 8.42 -12.23 -6.64
N PRO A 30 8.25 -13.17 -7.60
CA PRO A 30 7.04 -13.98 -7.66
C PRO A 30 6.80 -14.75 -6.35
N TYR A 31 5.56 -14.74 -5.88
CA TYR A 31 5.17 -15.49 -4.70
C TYR A 31 4.78 -16.92 -5.06
N LEU A 32 5.73 -17.85 -4.98
CA LEU A 32 5.53 -19.25 -5.34
C LEU A 32 5.06 -20.14 -4.16
N GLY A 33 5.01 -19.59 -2.95
CA GLY A 33 4.69 -20.33 -1.73
C GLY A 33 3.21 -20.62 -1.51
N LYS A 34 2.93 -21.17 -0.32
CA LYS A 34 1.60 -21.62 0.16
C LYS A 34 1.29 -21.20 1.61
N GLU A 35 2.14 -20.38 2.19
CA GLU A 35 2.04 -19.79 3.53
C GLU A 35 0.88 -18.79 3.64
N LEU A 36 0.44 -18.19 2.53
CA LEU A 36 -0.74 -17.33 2.44
C LEU A 36 -1.57 -17.65 1.18
N ARG A 37 -2.89 -17.52 1.31
CA ARG A 37 -3.83 -17.51 0.20
C ARG A 37 -3.72 -16.23 -0.62
N THR A 38 -3.96 -16.35 -1.93
CA THR A 38 -3.92 -15.22 -2.87
C THR A 38 -5.17 -15.13 -3.76
N ASP A 39 -6.19 -15.94 -3.49
CA ASP A 39 -7.48 -16.02 -4.18
C ASP A 39 -8.58 -15.21 -3.47
N GLY A 40 -8.16 -14.08 -2.89
CA GLY A 40 -9.03 -13.16 -2.16
C GLY A 40 -8.24 -11.99 -1.61
N TYR A 41 -8.71 -11.45 -0.49
CA TYR A 41 -8.04 -10.39 0.26
C TYR A 41 -8.05 -10.70 1.77
N TYR A 42 -7.30 -9.92 2.53
CA TYR A 42 -7.26 -9.96 3.99
C TYR A 42 -7.79 -8.63 4.53
N TYR A 43 -8.48 -8.66 5.67
CA TYR A 43 -8.96 -7.47 6.36
C TYR A 43 -8.50 -7.45 7.81
N SER A 44 -8.08 -6.28 8.31
CA SER A 44 -7.63 -6.14 9.71
C SER A 44 -8.80 -6.15 10.69
N ASN A 45 -8.49 -6.30 11.99
CA ASN A 45 -9.37 -5.81 13.05
C ASN A 45 -9.59 -4.29 12.94
N VAL A 46 -10.67 -3.80 13.57
CA VAL A 46 -11.00 -2.36 13.66
C VAL A 46 -9.87 -1.59 14.32
N ILE A 47 -9.56 -0.43 13.75
CA ILE A 47 -8.68 0.59 14.27
C ILE A 47 -9.55 1.79 14.64
N THR A 48 -9.51 2.18 15.91
CA THR A 48 -10.01 3.46 16.39
C THR A 48 -8.87 4.48 16.35
N ILE A 49 -9.15 5.68 15.84
CA ILE A 49 -8.36 6.89 16.08
C ILE A 49 -9.22 7.86 16.88
N ASP A 50 -8.82 8.08 18.13
CA ASP A 50 -9.35 9.16 18.96
C ASP A 50 -8.85 10.50 18.42
N SER A 51 -9.77 11.31 17.89
CA SER A 51 -9.49 12.72 17.59
C SER A 51 -9.85 13.58 18.78
N LYS A 52 -8.99 14.54 19.11
CA LYS A 52 -9.30 15.56 20.13
C LYS A 52 -10.36 16.58 19.65
N TYR A 53 -10.60 16.65 18.34
CA TYR A 53 -11.37 17.73 17.69
C TYR A 53 -12.43 17.24 16.70
N ASP A 54 -12.63 15.92 16.59
CA ASP A 54 -13.55 15.26 15.66
C ASP A 54 -14.13 14.03 16.36
N ASN A 55 -15.15 13.41 15.77
CA ASN A 55 -15.71 12.16 16.26
C ASN A 55 -14.67 11.02 16.23
N GLU A 56 -14.92 9.94 16.99
CA GLU A 56 -14.10 8.73 16.98
C GLU A 56 -14.06 8.12 15.57
N ARG A 57 -12.89 8.07 14.92
CA ARG A 57 -12.77 7.56 13.55
C ARG A 57 -12.39 6.08 13.57
N LYS A 58 -13.27 5.23 13.04
CA LYS A 58 -13.09 3.77 12.95
C LYS A 58 -12.82 3.36 11.52
N TYR A 59 -11.85 2.48 11.27
CA TYR A 59 -11.58 1.92 9.94
C TYR A 59 -10.85 0.58 10.03
N ILE A 60 -10.67 -0.11 8.90
CA ILE A 60 -9.82 -1.29 8.78
C ILE A 60 -8.81 -1.10 7.62
N TYR A 61 -7.83 -1.97 7.52
CA TYR A 61 -7.02 -2.12 6.30
C TYR A 61 -7.47 -3.34 5.50
N ILE A 62 -7.45 -3.22 4.18
CA ILE A 62 -7.60 -4.30 3.22
C ILE A 62 -6.25 -4.57 2.57
N CYS A 63 -5.75 -5.79 2.71
CA CYS A 63 -4.52 -6.25 2.08
C CYS A 63 -4.79 -7.28 0.99
N ILE A 64 -4.21 -7.11 -0.20
CA ILE A 64 -4.42 -7.98 -1.36
C ILE A 64 -3.07 -8.46 -1.89
N PHE A 65 -2.83 -9.77 -1.90
CA PHE A 65 -1.58 -10.37 -2.36
C PHE A 65 -1.72 -11.01 -3.74
N TYR A 66 -0.69 -10.90 -4.58
CA TYR A 66 -0.67 -11.46 -5.94
C TYR A 66 0.53 -12.38 -6.16
N LYS A 67 0.34 -13.43 -6.97
CA LYS A 67 1.41 -14.41 -7.27
C LYS A 67 2.62 -13.80 -8.01
N ASN A 68 2.51 -12.60 -8.56
CA ASN A 68 3.64 -11.85 -9.15
C ASN A 68 4.48 -11.06 -8.13
N GLY A 69 4.13 -11.08 -6.84
CA GLY A 69 4.84 -10.35 -5.78
C GLY A 69 4.31 -8.94 -5.49
N VAL A 70 3.26 -8.48 -6.18
CA VAL A 70 2.59 -7.20 -5.87
C VAL A 70 1.67 -7.36 -4.67
N CYS A 71 1.54 -6.32 -3.86
CA CYS A 71 0.47 -6.19 -2.87
C CYS A 71 -0.25 -4.83 -2.93
N TYR A 72 -1.45 -4.78 -2.36
CA TYR A 72 -2.08 -3.55 -1.87
C TYR A 72 -2.23 -3.63 -0.34
N ASN A 73 -2.18 -2.50 0.35
CA ASN A 73 -2.45 -2.34 1.80
C ASN A 73 -3.27 -1.05 2.05
N ILE A 74 -4.56 -1.09 1.74
CA ILE A 74 -5.42 0.09 1.59
C ILE A 74 -6.24 0.31 2.88
N PRO A 75 -6.18 1.49 3.53
CA PRO A 75 -7.13 1.85 4.57
C PRO A 75 -8.54 2.04 3.98
N THR A 76 -9.57 1.55 4.65
CA THR A 76 -10.95 1.81 4.24
C THR A 76 -11.34 3.26 4.50
N ARG A 77 -12.48 3.68 3.93
CA ARG A 77 -13.24 4.80 4.49
C ARG A 77 -13.60 4.52 5.96
N ASP A 78 -14.00 5.57 6.65
CA ASP A 78 -14.51 5.45 8.01
C ASP A 78 -15.77 4.55 8.05
N ILE A 79 -15.86 3.75 9.11
CA ILE A 79 -16.99 2.88 9.43
C ILE A 79 -18.05 3.75 10.09
N GLN A 80 -19.26 3.70 9.56
CA GLN A 80 -20.39 4.46 10.11
C GLN A 80 -20.89 3.80 11.39
N ASP A 81 -21.45 4.56 12.34
CA ASP A 81 -21.80 4.07 13.69
C ASP A 81 -22.71 2.82 13.70
N ASN A 82 -23.53 2.64 12.67
CA ASN A 82 -24.46 1.52 12.51
C ASN A 82 -24.04 0.51 11.43
N GLU A 83 -22.82 0.62 10.87
CA GLU A 83 -22.31 -0.27 9.83
C GLU A 83 -21.54 -1.45 10.45
N THR A 84 -22.01 -2.66 10.18
CA THR A 84 -21.28 -3.88 10.55
C THR A 84 -20.09 -4.10 9.62
N ILE A 85 -19.07 -4.82 10.10
CA ILE A 85 -17.91 -5.20 9.26
C ILE A 85 -18.34 -6.00 8.02
N LEU A 86 -19.41 -6.81 8.09
CA LEU A 86 -19.92 -7.52 6.92
C LEU A 86 -20.43 -6.54 5.85
N GLN A 87 -21.26 -5.57 6.24
CA GLN A 87 -21.78 -4.53 5.33
C GLN A 87 -20.64 -3.68 4.74
N LEU A 88 -19.67 -3.28 5.57
CA LEU A 88 -18.48 -2.56 5.13
C LEU A 88 -17.71 -3.34 4.05
N LEU A 89 -17.49 -4.64 4.25
CA LEU A 89 -16.78 -5.50 3.29
C LEU A 89 -17.58 -5.68 1.99
N GLU A 90 -18.90 -5.90 2.06
CA GLU A 90 -19.77 -5.99 0.88
C GLU A 90 -19.85 -4.68 0.08
N ASN A 91 -19.81 -3.54 0.76
CA ASN A 91 -19.76 -2.22 0.13
C ASN A 91 -18.38 -1.98 -0.50
N LEU A 92 -17.30 -2.29 0.21
CA LEU A 92 -15.93 -2.17 -0.27
C LEU A 92 -15.64 -3.03 -1.50
N GLU A 93 -16.20 -4.25 -1.57
CA GLU A 93 -16.08 -5.08 -2.76
C GLU A 93 -16.62 -4.37 -4.01
N LYS A 94 -17.74 -3.64 -3.89
CA LYS A 94 -18.36 -2.88 -4.98
C LYS A 94 -17.66 -1.55 -5.26
N GLU A 95 -17.37 -0.78 -4.20
CA GLU A 95 -16.90 0.61 -4.26
C GLU A 95 -15.39 0.73 -4.57
N LEU A 96 -14.60 -0.23 -4.09
CA LEU A 96 -13.14 -0.25 -4.19
C LEU A 96 -12.64 -1.36 -5.12
N LEU A 97 -13.01 -2.63 -4.88
CA LEU A 97 -12.36 -3.77 -5.54
C LEU A 97 -12.85 -4.04 -6.96
N LEU A 98 -14.15 -3.83 -7.21
CA LEU A 98 -14.79 -4.00 -8.53
C LEU A 98 -14.95 -2.68 -9.30
N ASN A 99 -14.61 -1.54 -8.70
CA ASN A 99 -14.73 -0.23 -9.34
C ASN A 99 -13.48 0.10 -10.17
N PRO A 100 -13.55 0.14 -11.51
CA PRO A 100 -12.36 0.36 -12.34
C PRO A 100 -11.74 1.74 -12.12
N ASN A 101 -12.54 2.76 -11.82
CA ASN A 101 -12.06 4.12 -11.61
C ASN A 101 -11.20 4.18 -10.33
N THR A 102 -11.68 3.64 -9.22
CA THR A 102 -10.94 3.62 -7.95
C THR A 102 -9.63 2.83 -8.07
N ILE A 103 -9.65 1.66 -8.71
CA ILE A 103 -8.46 0.84 -8.92
C ILE A 103 -7.45 1.53 -9.85
N ASN A 104 -7.90 2.15 -10.94
CA ASN A 104 -7.03 2.89 -11.84
C ASN A 104 -6.39 4.09 -11.13
N ASP A 105 -7.13 4.80 -10.27
CA ASP A 105 -6.60 5.90 -9.47
C ASP A 105 -5.52 5.45 -8.48
N LEU A 106 -5.74 4.35 -7.75
CA LEU A 106 -4.73 3.78 -6.84
C LEU A 106 -3.45 3.40 -7.59
N ARG A 107 -3.57 2.78 -8.76
CA ARG A 107 -2.44 2.38 -9.61
C ARG A 107 -1.70 3.59 -10.20
N ALA A 108 -2.43 4.55 -10.75
CA ALA A 108 -1.88 5.73 -11.40
C ALA A 108 -1.19 6.70 -10.44
N LYS A 109 -1.56 6.68 -9.15
CA LYS A 109 -0.98 7.54 -8.10
C LYS A 109 -0.01 6.79 -7.18
N ALA A 110 0.21 5.49 -7.41
CA ALA A 110 0.92 4.60 -6.51
C ALA A 110 0.40 4.67 -5.06
N TYR A 111 -0.91 4.70 -4.85
CA TYR A 111 -1.47 4.77 -3.50
C TYR A 111 -1.71 3.37 -2.94
N HIS A 112 -1.08 3.10 -1.80
CA HIS A 112 -1.22 1.86 -1.03
C HIS A 112 -0.86 0.59 -1.80
N ILE A 113 -0.15 0.71 -2.91
CA ILE A 113 0.37 -0.41 -3.71
C ILE A 113 1.86 -0.61 -3.39
N GLY A 114 2.35 -1.82 -3.56
CA GLY A 114 3.72 -2.17 -3.22
C GLY A 114 4.11 -3.58 -3.62
N VAL A 115 5.19 -4.07 -3.02
CA VAL A 115 5.63 -5.46 -3.14
C VAL A 115 5.57 -6.16 -1.80
N PHE A 116 5.46 -7.49 -1.83
CA PHE A 116 5.62 -8.32 -0.64
C PHE A 116 6.55 -9.50 -0.91
N GLN A 117 7.18 -9.99 0.14
CA GLN A 117 7.91 -11.24 0.17
C GLN A 117 7.59 -11.99 1.46
N ILE A 118 7.71 -13.31 1.41
CA ILE A 118 7.56 -14.19 2.57
C ILE A 118 8.89 -14.90 2.79
N ASN A 119 9.39 -14.86 4.03
CA ASN A 119 10.58 -15.57 4.44
C ASN A 119 10.25 -16.44 5.66
N SER A 120 10.14 -17.75 5.44
CA SER A 120 9.60 -18.69 6.43
C SER A 120 8.20 -18.26 6.90
N SER A 121 8.01 -17.93 8.18
CA SER A 121 6.76 -17.41 8.74
C SER A 121 6.65 -15.89 8.76
N VAL A 122 7.64 -15.14 8.27
CA VAL A 122 7.63 -13.66 8.27
C VAL A 122 7.08 -13.16 6.94
N ILE A 123 6.06 -12.30 7.00
CA ILE A 123 5.64 -11.47 5.87
C ILE A 123 6.32 -10.11 5.96
N GLU A 124 6.91 -9.68 4.85
CA GLU A 124 7.42 -8.34 4.65
C GLU A 124 6.69 -7.70 3.47
N MET A 125 6.23 -6.47 3.63
CA MET A 125 5.67 -5.65 2.55
C MET A 125 6.39 -4.31 2.50
N GLU A 126 6.55 -3.73 1.31
CA GLU A 126 6.93 -2.33 1.16
C GLU A 126 5.93 -1.65 0.23
N THR A 127 5.20 -0.67 0.75
CA THR A 127 4.11 0.04 0.06
C THR A 127 4.36 1.55 0.03
N PHE A 128 3.82 2.20 -0.99
CA PHE A 128 3.74 3.66 -1.09
C PHE A 128 2.51 4.16 -0.33
N GLU A 129 2.67 5.06 0.65
CA GLU A 129 1.53 5.53 1.49
C GLU A 129 1.48 7.07 1.63
N GLY A 130 1.86 7.82 0.60
CA GLY A 130 1.78 9.28 0.63
C GLY A 130 2.07 9.95 -0.72
N SER A 131 1.81 11.26 -0.79
CA SER A 131 1.71 12.00 -2.05
C SER A 131 3.02 12.32 -2.78
N MET A 132 4.20 12.19 -2.14
CA MET A 132 5.48 12.64 -2.77
C MET A 132 6.81 12.12 -2.16
N PHE A 133 7.09 10.85 -1.84
CA PHE A 133 6.33 9.60 -1.77
C PHE A 133 7.04 8.72 -0.71
N PRO A 134 6.69 8.76 0.60
CA PRO A 134 7.34 7.90 1.60
C PRO A 134 6.88 6.44 1.40
N THR A 135 7.83 5.51 1.25
CA THR A 135 7.53 4.08 1.37
C THR A 135 7.52 3.67 2.83
N PHE A 136 6.68 2.68 3.16
CA PHE A 136 6.62 2.08 4.49
C PHE A 136 6.84 0.58 4.38
N LYS A 137 7.74 0.07 5.23
CA LYS A 137 8.01 -1.36 5.38
C LYS A 137 7.17 -1.94 6.51
N HIS A 138 6.30 -2.87 6.17
CA HIS A 138 5.41 -3.57 7.07
C HIS A 138 5.97 -4.96 7.35
N TYR A 139 5.94 -5.35 8.62
CA TYR A 139 6.44 -6.65 9.08
C TYR A 139 5.36 -7.34 9.91
N GLY A 140 5.16 -8.62 9.62
CA GLY A 140 4.22 -9.46 10.33
C GLY A 140 4.61 -10.92 10.39
N GLU A 141 3.89 -11.66 11.21
CA GLU A 141 4.01 -13.11 11.38
C GLU A 141 2.77 -13.81 10.80
N ILE A 142 3.01 -14.82 9.98
CA ILE A 142 1.98 -15.67 9.39
C ILE A 142 1.62 -16.74 10.41
N LEU A 143 0.37 -16.72 10.87
CA LEU A 143 -0.14 -17.69 11.85
C LEU A 143 -0.71 -18.94 11.16
N ASN A 144 -1.28 -18.75 9.96
CA ASN A 144 -1.72 -19.78 9.02
C ASN A 144 -2.04 -19.12 7.66
N ASP A 145 -2.42 -19.93 6.67
CA ASP A 145 -2.74 -19.48 5.31
C ASP A 145 -3.89 -18.46 5.22
N THR A 146 -4.74 -18.37 6.24
CA THR A 146 -5.86 -17.42 6.33
C THR A 146 -5.64 -16.27 7.33
N THR A 147 -4.55 -16.26 8.10
CA THR A 147 -4.35 -15.31 9.20
C THR A 147 -2.89 -14.89 9.36
N PHE A 148 -2.64 -13.57 9.39
CA PHE A 148 -1.33 -13.02 9.78
C PHE A 148 -1.49 -11.86 10.77
N LEU A 149 -0.45 -11.60 11.55
CA LEU A 149 -0.35 -10.51 12.51
C LEU A 149 0.71 -9.51 12.05
N LEU A 150 0.30 -8.30 11.68
CA LEU A 150 1.21 -7.19 11.40
C LEU A 150 1.49 -6.43 12.70
N HIS A 151 2.76 -6.44 13.11
CA HIS A 151 3.18 -5.92 14.42
C HIS A 151 4.16 -4.74 14.34
N LYS A 152 4.74 -4.44 13.17
CA LYS A 152 5.72 -3.35 13.01
C LYS A 152 5.60 -2.70 11.63
N ILE A 153 5.54 -1.37 11.61
CA ILE A 153 5.66 -0.55 10.40
C ILE A 153 6.87 0.37 10.57
N VAL A 154 7.69 0.51 9.52
CA VAL A 154 8.87 1.38 9.51
C VAL A 154 8.74 2.35 8.33
N ASN A 155 8.86 3.65 8.58
CA ASN A 155 8.98 4.63 7.51
C ASN A 155 10.37 4.49 6.86
N SER A 156 10.45 4.14 5.58
CA SER A 156 11.72 3.81 4.92
C SER A 156 12.68 4.99 4.76
N LYS A 157 12.18 6.23 4.90
CA LYS A 157 12.96 7.46 4.78
C LYS A 157 13.52 7.95 6.11
N THR A 158 12.74 7.86 7.19
CA THR A 158 13.15 8.35 8.52
C THR A 158 13.62 7.24 9.46
N GLY A 159 13.36 5.97 9.14
CA GLY A 159 13.58 4.84 10.03
C GLY A 159 12.61 4.79 11.23
N TYR A 160 11.66 5.72 11.33
CA TYR A 160 10.73 5.78 12.47
C TYR A 160 9.84 4.54 12.50
N ILE A 161 9.72 3.94 13.69
CA ILE A 161 9.04 2.67 13.93
C ILE A 161 7.68 2.92 14.59
N PHE A 162 6.63 2.39 13.98
CA PHE A 162 5.30 2.28 14.56
C PHE A 162 5.06 0.83 14.95
N ASN A 163 5.01 0.55 16.26
CA ASN A 163 4.53 -0.73 16.74
C ASN A 163 3.01 -0.81 16.53
N LYS A 164 2.53 -1.97 16.10
CA LYS A 164 1.12 -2.25 15.77
C LYS A 164 0.71 -3.60 16.34
N ASN A 165 -0.58 -3.86 16.32
CA ASN A 165 -1.16 -5.17 16.61
C ASN A 165 -2.39 -5.33 15.71
N LEU A 166 -2.14 -5.56 14.42
CA LEU A 166 -3.18 -5.67 13.40
C LEU A 166 -3.28 -7.13 12.95
N MET A 167 -4.32 -7.81 13.42
CA MET A 167 -4.65 -9.17 13.02
C MET A 167 -5.47 -9.12 11.73
N TYR A 168 -4.91 -9.68 10.67
CA TYR A 168 -5.53 -9.77 9.35
C TYR A 168 -6.16 -11.14 9.14
N LYS A 169 -7.41 -11.16 8.66
CA LYS A 169 -8.18 -12.38 8.37
C LYS A 169 -8.54 -12.44 6.89
N PHE A 170 -8.38 -13.60 6.28
CA PHE A 170 -8.69 -13.82 4.87
C PHE A 170 -10.20 -13.86 4.60
N LYS A 171 -10.61 -13.25 3.48
CA LYS A 171 -11.89 -13.49 2.81
C LYS A 171 -11.63 -13.86 1.35
N GLN A 172 -12.20 -14.98 0.92
CA GLN A 172 -12.15 -15.39 -0.49
C GLN A 172 -12.93 -14.41 -1.36
N PHE A 173 -12.34 -14.00 -2.48
CA PHE A 173 -12.90 -12.96 -3.34
C PHE A 173 -12.37 -13.06 -4.78
N SER A 174 -13.28 -12.95 -5.76
CA SER A 174 -12.97 -13.02 -7.19
C SER A 174 -14.07 -12.30 -8.00
N PRO A 175 -13.73 -11.60 -9.11
CA PRO A 175 -12.38 -11.32 -9.59
C PRO A 175 -11.65 -10.33 -8.69
N LYS A 176 -10.33 -10.51 -8.52
CA LYS A 176 -9.49 -9.49 -7.87
C LYS A 176 -9.20 -8.34 -8.85
N PRO A 177 -8.94 -7.12 -8.34
CA PRO A 177 -8.50 -6.02 -9.19
C PRO A 177 -7.14 -6.29 -9.86
N ASP A 178 -6.82 -5.50 -10.89
CA ASP A 178 -5.52 -5.58 -11.57
C ASP A 178 -4.38 -5.06 -10.66
N SER A 179 -3.24 -5.74 -10.73
CA SER A 179 -2.01 -5.42 -9.96
C SER A 179 -0.96 -4.68 -10.79
N THR A 180 -1.19 -4.48 -12.08
CA THR A 180 -0.21 -3.90 -13.01
C THR A 180 0.00 -2.41 -12.74
N SER A 181 1.20 -2.01 -12.33
CA SER A 181 1.55 -0.62 -12.01
C SER A 181 2.89 -0.23 -12.61
N VAL A 182 2.97 0.95 -13.20
CA VAL A 182 4.21 1.51 -13.79
C VAL A 182 5.27 1.84 -12.74
N TYR A 183 4.88 1.93 -11.47
CA TYR A 183 5.76 2.21 -10.33
C TYR A 183 6.37 0.94 -9.72
N ILE A 184 5.94 -0.25 -10.15
CA ILE A 184 6.43 -1.54 -9.64
C ILE A 184 7.10 -2.30 -10.77
N LYS A 185 8.44 -2.26 -10.78
CA LYS A 185 9.31 -2.91 -11.77
C LYS A 185 9.43 -4.41 -11.48
#